data_AF-A0A1Y6HE74-F1
#
_entry.id   AF-A0A1Y6HE74-F1
#
_cell.length_a   1.000
_cell.length_b   1.000
_cell.length_c   1.000
_cell.angle_alpha   90.00
_cell.angle_beta   90.00
_cell.angle_gamma   90.00
#
_symmetry.space_group_name_H-M   'P 1'
#
loop_
_entity.id
_entity.type
_entity.pdbx_description
1 polymer ?
#
loop_
_entity_poly.entity_id
_entity_poly.type
_entity_poly.pdbx_seq_one_letter_code
_entity_poly.pdbx_strand_id
1 'polypeptide(L)'
;MADGQQPTYSSNAQKAAATTPAGQASGCTACVKAGLPFLVLRPGLADAAYAEPKQQACAALLDKDVAGPTLRFGRYVMRTLRAGYLMVYYASPHTAALEANKGWQAFQVSDGGYLAPYPLDMIEHSGAKADSAFTCQRTAAYASAMLLVIPEPRHAGKVWVGYSDHPWSRPVREFYASDSGKRDARMTMIDVPSVTCARSMPLTAATVATIVADYDPSPPKNHLLDTPYPPLSQGREAAGTAGVRPETVAHLMQEAETLVKATKGQYTLDQLKIVSVPDAVGMTAETATARLTQCNSAKRWLYDKDKQSEQRPWRLQTALSIEGLLKEIDERNAAAKQNLQELKQRGMGGKKVTRAEFDRMVENKELPPGTFFQESGRIAADGDYLPDFSKGTIVLQTERGPDQKAAKLKQQVLDKLKSKDGAYPFREFLQRYTTMVEADLKKLAQVELDHQVWIQSAARTLVTDNDCSQQVRMDGLHFASLVADITNGGAMTDKGLEWYGDFLTDDPEQKEALLTRALLGNQDAFHKAFKATKLHKEAKNLFKLFEDSSKAADGQLKADQRLLKAFPFTTRPSLRCPP
;
A
#
# COMPACT_ATOMS: atom_id res chain seq x y z
N MET A 1 -24.11 -3.56 46.90
CA MET A 1 -23.84 -5.01 46.85
C MET A 1 -23.55 -5.36 45.40
N ALA A 2 -22.26 -5.55 45.11
CA ALA A 2 -21.62 -6.14 43.92
C ALA A 2 -22.17 -5.83 42.51
N ASP A 3 -21.65 -4.75 41.91
CA ASP A 3 -21.58 -4.58 40.45
C ASP A 3 -20.39 -5.39 39.88
N GLY A 4 -20.68 -6.27 38.94
CA GLY A 4 -19.71 -7.13 38.26
C GLY A 4 -18.94 -6.39 37.17
N GLN A 5 -17.76 -5.86 37.52
CA GLN A 5 -16.71 -5.54 36.55
C GLN A 5 -16.05 -6.84 36.09
N GLN A 6 -16.27 -7.24 34.83
CA GLN A 6 -15.40 -8.21 34.17
C GLN A 6 -14.04 -7.55 33.87
N PRO A 7 -12.92 -8.13 34.34
CA PRO A 7 -11.59 -7.54 34.21
C PRO A 7 -11.08 -7.65 32.78
N THR A 8 -10.68 -6.51 32.20
CA THR A 8 -9.83 -6.44 31.01
C THR A 8 -8.43 -6.97 31.37
N TYR A 9 -8.08 -8.15 30.86
CA TYR A 9 -6.91 -8.91 31.32
C TYR A 9 -5.55 -8.54 30.68
N SER A 10 -5.46 -7.58 29.75
CA SER A 10 -4.18 -7.28 29.08
C SER A 10 -3.44 -6.06 29.64
N SER A 11 -4.10 -4.91 29.85
CA SER A 11 -3.39 -3.69 30.28
C SER A 11 -3.03 -3.69 31.77
N ASN A 12 -3.88 -4.27 32.61
CA ASN A 12 -3.68 -4.27 34.07
C ASN A 12 -2.68 -5.34 34.50
N ALA A 13 -2.63 -6.48 33.81
CA ALA A 13 -1.61 -7.50 34.00
C ALA A 13 -0.22 -7.00 33.55
N GLN A 14 -0.15 -6.25 32.44
CA GLN A 14 1.07 -5.59 31.98
C GLN A 14 1.51 -4.46 32.93
N LYS A 15 0.59 -3.63 33.42
CA LYS A 15 0.87 -2.60 34.44
C LYS A 15 1.34 -3.18 35.77
N ALA A 16 0.75 -4.27 36.24
CA ALA A 16 1.15 -4.95 37.47
C ALA A 16 2.51 -5.64 37.33
N ALA A 17 2.79 -6.23 36.16
CA ALA A 17 4.08 -6.82 35.85
C ALA A 17 5.21 -5.79 35.68
N ALA A 18 4.88 -4.57 35.22
CA ALA A 18 5.83 -3.47 35.04
C ALA A 18 6.29 -2.81 36.34
N THR A 19 5.55 -2.96 37.44
CA THR A 19 5.84 -2.32 38.74
C THR A 19 6.40 -3.25 39.82
N THR A 20 6.59 -4.54 39.53
CA THR A 20 7.02 -5.53 40.54
C THR A 20 8.54 -5.65 40.65
N PRO A 21 9.17 -5.43 41.83
CA PRO A 21 10.61 -5.60 42.05
C PRO A 21 11.06 -7.06 41.95
N ALA A 22 12.33 -7.28 41.58
CA ALA A 22 12.92 -8.62 41.46
C ALA A 22 13.00 -9.29 42.85
N GLY A 23 12.30 -10.41 43.02
CA GLY A 23 12.39 -11.24 44.25
C GLY A 23 11.13 -12.00 44.64
N GLN A 24 9.97 -11.73 44.04
CA GLN A 24 8.76 -12.52 44.28
C GLN A 24 8.52 -13.53 43.15
N ALA A 25 8.20 -14.77 43.53
CA ALA A 25 8.12 -15.98 42.71
C ALA A 25 7.07 -15.98 41.57
N SER A 26 6.48 -14.83 41.22
CA SER A 26 5.51 -14.68 40.13
C SER A 26 5.93 -13.56 39.16
N GLY A 27 7.15 -13.66 38.60
CA GLY A 27 7.68 -12.67 37.67
C GLY A 27 6.86 -12.53 36.37
N CYS A 28 7.01 -11.39 35.69
CA CYS A 28 6.40 -11.13 34.38
C CYS A 28 6.72 -12.25 33.38
N THR A 29 5.72 -12.73 32.62
CA THR A 29 5.89 -13.77 31.59
C THR A 29 6.86 -13.38 30.47
N ALA A 30 7.08 -12.08 30.24
CA ALA A 30 8.12 -11.59 29.32
C ALA A 30 9.54 -11.74 29.89
N CYS A 31 9.68 -11.83 31.21
CA CYS A 31 10.96 -11.76 31.93
C CYS A 31 11.36 -13.08 32.59
N VAL A 32 10.42 -14.00 32.78
CA VAL A 32 10.68 -15.38 33.23
C VAL A 32 10.62 -16.29 32.01
N LYS A 33 11.72 -16.32 31.25
CA LYS A 33 11.90 -17.26 30.14
C LYS A 33 13.01 -18.25 30.49
N ALA A 34 12.84 -19.50 30.10
CA ALA A 34 13.86 -20.54 30.24
C ALA A 34 13.77 -21.47 29.03
N GLY A 35 14.91 -21.75 28.40
CA GLY A 35 14.96 -22.55 27.17
C GLY A 35 16.01 -22.03 26.19
N LEU A 36 15.90 -22.46 24.94
CA LEU A 36 16.82 -22.08 23.86
C LEU A 36 16.32 -20.81 23.15
N PRO A 37 17.05 -19.68 23.22
CA PRO A 37 16.63 -18.44 22.56
C PRO A 37 17.01 -18.38 21.08
N PHE A 38 16.11 -17.77 20.30
CA PHE A 38 16.27 -17.46 18.88
C PHE A 38 15.90 -16.00 18.64
N LEU A 39 16.69 -15.28 17.85
CA LEU A 39 16.29 -13.98 17.32
C LEU A 39 15.54 -14.19 16.01
N VAL A 40 14.27 -13.82 15.96
CA VAL A 40 13.44 -13.98 14.76
C VAL A 40 13.39 -12.66 13.99
N LEU A 41 13.73 -12.73 12.69
CA LEU A 41 13.80 -11.57 11.79
C LEU A 41 12.96 -11.82 10.54
N ARG A 42 12.69 -10.74 9.80
CA ARG A 42 12.00 -10.77 8.51
C ARG A 42 12.79 -10.01 7.44
N PRO A 43 12.56 -10.26 6.15
CA PRO A 43 13.09 -9.42 5.08
C PRO A 43 12.39 -8.05 5.09
N GLY A 44 13.12 -7.01 4.68
CA GLY A 44 12.62 -5.66 4.42
C GLY A 44 13.22 -5.10 3.14
N LEU A 45 12.58 -4.05 2.60
CA LEU A 45 13.02 -3.33 1.41
C LEU A 45 13.92 -2.16 1.81
N ALA A 46 15.03 -2.01 1.10
CA ALA A 46 15.96 -0.90 1.31
C ALA A 46 16.50 -0.35 -0.02
N ASP A 47 17.05 0.85 0.08
CA ASP A 47 17.83 1.47 -0.98
C ASP A 47 19.03 0.57 -1.35
N ALA A 48 19.31 0.45 -2.64
CA ALA A 48 20.34 -0.45 -3.14
C ALA A 48 21.73 -0.10 -2.57
N ALA A 49 22.09 1.19 -2.49
CA ALA A 49 23.41 1.59 -2.01
C ALA A 49 23.60 1.28 -0.51
N TYR A 50 22.52 1.28 0.27
CA TYR A 50 22.56 0.87 1.68
C TYR A 50 22.69 -0.64 1.86
N ALA A 51 21.98 -1.41 1.04
CA ALA A 51 21.77 -2.84 1.24
C ALA A 51 22.77 -3.73 0.52
N GLU A 52 23.35 -3.29 -0.61
CA GLU A 52 24.33 -4.07 -1.39
C GLU A 52 25.54 -4.52 -0.56
N PRO A 53 26.17 -3.67 0.28
CA PRO A 53 27.30 -4.10 1.12
C PRO A 53 26.95 -5.20 2.13
N LYS A 54 25.67 -5.39 2.44
CA LYS A 54 25.17 -6.34 3.45
C LYS A 54 24.66 -7.66 2.85
N GLN A 55 24.41 -7.72 1.53
CA GLN A 55 23.77 -8.87 0.86
C GLN A 55 24.48 -10.20 1.14
N GLN A 56 25.80 -10.22 0.92
CA GLN A 56 26.57 -11.45 1.09
C GLN A 56 26.54 -11.92 2.55
N ALA A 57 26.54 -10.99 3.50
CA ALA A 57 26.52 -11.29 4.93
C ALA A 57 25.16 -11.84 5.38
N CYS A 58 24.04 -11.46 4.75
CA CYS A 58 22.70 -11.94 5.10
C CYS A 58 22.13 -13.00 4.15
N ALA A 59 22.87 -13.45 3.14
CA ALA A 59 22.39 -14.37 2.11
C ALA A 59 21.77 -15.67 2.69
N ALA A 60 22.32 -16.20 3.79
CA ALA A 60 21.79 -17.39 4.46
C ALA A 60 20.38 -17.18 5.07
N LEU A 61 19.95 -15.94 5.31
CA LEU A 61 18.63 -15.59 5.84
C LEU A 61 17.61 -15.20 4.74
N LEU A 62 18.10 -14.99 3.52
CA LEU A 62 17.34 -14.51 2.36
C LEU A 62 17.21 -15.61 1.30
N ASP A 63 16.83 -16.82 1.73
CA ASP A 63 16.58 -17.91 0.80
C ASP A 63 15.36 -17.63 -0.10
N LYS A 64 15.12 -18.51 -1.07
CA LYS A 64 14.02 -18.39 -2.03
C LYS A 64 12.62 -18.35 -1.40
N ASP A 65 12.47 -18.87 -0.18
CA ASP A 65 11.17 -19.01 0.48
C ASP A 65 10.86 -17.80 1.38
N VAL A 66 11.89 -17.02 1.73
CA VAL A 66 11.76 -15.72 2.42
C VAL A 66 11.80 -14.54 1.45
N ALA A 67 12.74 -14.57 0.50
CA ALA A 67 13.09 -13.44 -0.37
C ALA A 67 13.26 -13.90 -1.84
N GLY A 68 12.40 -14.81 -2.30
CA GLY A 68 12.46 -15.39 -3.64
C GLY A 68 12.35 -14.40 -4.81
N PRO A 69 11.46 -13.39 -4.78
CA PRO A 69 11.36 -12.42 -5.86
C PRO A 69 12.66 -11.64 -6.04
N THR A 70 13.16 -11.51 -7.27
CA THR A 70 14.34 -10.68 -7.56
C THR A 70 13.93 -9.22 -7.69
N LEU A 71 14.45 -8.38 -6.80
CA LEU A 71 14.25 -6.92 -6.84
C LEU A 71 15.16 -6.28 -7.89
N ARG A 72 14.64 -5.26 -8.59
CA ARG A 72 15.34 -4.46 -9.59
C ARG A 72 15.77 -3.11 -9.04
N PHE A 73 14.88 -2.41 -8.33
CA PHE A 73 15.14 -1.06 -7.82
C PHE A 73 15.80 -1.11 -6.43
N GLY A 74 15.13 -1.69 -5.44
CA GLY A 74 15.64 -1.88 -4.09
C GLY A 74 16.43 -3.18 -3.94
N ARG A 75 16.83 -3.45 -2.69
CA ARG A 75 17.42 -4.72 -2.27
C ARG A 75 16.87 -5.13 -0.90
N TYR A 76 17.05 -6.41 -0.58
CA TYR A 76 16.62 -6.95 0.70
C TYR A 76 17.58 -6.58 1.84
N VAL A 77 17.02 -6.28 3.00
CA VAL A 77 17.75 -6.22 4.27
C VAL A 77 17.04 -7.09 5.30
N MET A 78 17.72 -7.44 6.38
CA MET A 78 17.03 -8.04 7.52
C MET A 78 16.51 -6.94 8.45
N ARG A 79 15.26 -7.11 8.88
CA ARG A 79 14.59 -6.24 9.83
C ARG A 79 14.05 -7.07 10.99
N THR A 80 13.86 -6.42 12.12
CA THR A 80 13.09 -7.02 13.21
C THR A 80 11.64 -7.19 12.79
N LEU A 81 10.91 -8.08 13.46
CA LEU A 81 9.48 -8.25 13.19
C LEU A 81 8.75 -6.92 13.36
N ARG A 82 7.77 -6.67 12.50
CA ARG A 82 6.84 -5.54 12.62
C ARG A 82 5.61 -5.95 13.46
N ALA A 83 4.73 -5.01 13.79
CA ALA A 83 3.51 -5.32 14.50
C ALA A 83 2.64 -6.34 13.76
N GLY A 84 2.20 -7.35 14.51
CA GLY A 84 1.52 -8.53 13.99
C GLY A 84 1.57 -9.69 14.99
N TYR A 85 1.73 -10.90 14.47
CA TYR A 85 1.69 -12.14 15.25
C TYR A 85 2.76 -13.12 14.80
N LEU A 86 3.40 -13.75 15.77
CA LEU A 86 4.30 -14.88 15.56
C LEU A 86 3.58 -16.17 15.98
N MET A 87 3.34 -17.05 15.00
CA MET A 87 2.70 -18.34 15.17
C MET A 87 3.76 -19.43 15.25
N VAL A 88 3.71 -20.24 16.30
CA VAL A 88 4.68 -21.30 16.56
C VAL A 88 3.98 -22.64 16.72
N TYR A 89 4.40 -23.63 15.95
CA TYR A 89 3.87 -24.99 15.99
C TYR A 89 4.96 -25.99 16.38
N TYR A 90 4.66 -26.81 17.38
CA TYR A 90 5.52 -27.86 17.90
C TYR A 90 4.97 -29.22 17.45
N ALA A 91 5.74 -29.98 16.66
CA ALA A 91 5.34 -31.35 16.29
C ALA A 91 5.34 -32.29 17.49
N SER A 92 6.19 -32.01 18.48
CA SER A 92 6.27 -32.73 19.75
C SER A 92 5.87 -31.78 20.89
N PRO A 93 4.56 -31.60 21.16
CA PRO A 93 4.13 -30.87 22.34
C PRO A 93 4.62 -31.60 23.58
N HIS A 94 5.34 -30.88 24.46
CA HIS A 94 6.08 -31.47 25.58
C HIS A 94 5.90 -30.69 26.88
N THR A 95 5.03 -29.67 26.88
CA THR A 95 4.58 -28.98 28.10
C THR A 95 3.07 -29.08 28.16
N ALA A 96 2.49 -29.05 29.36
CA ALA A 96 1.03 -29.13 29.54
C ALA A 96 0.28 -28.06 28.73
N ALA A 97 0.84 -26.85 28.61
CA ALA A 97 0.26 -25.77 27.81
C ALA A 97 0.30 -26.09 26.31
N LEU A 98 1.39 -26.68 25.81
CA LEU A 98 1.51 -27.10 24.40
C LEU A 98 0.55 -28.26 24.08
N GLU A 99 0.43 -29.24 24.97
CA GLU A 99 -0.48 -30.37 24.82
C GLU A 99 -1.93 -29.88 24.75
N ALA A 100 -2.35 -29.02 25.68
CA ALA A 100 -3.69 -28.43 25.70
C ALA A 100 -3.98 -27.63 24.42
N ASN A 101 -2.97 -26.96 23.87
CA ASN A 101 -3.07 -26.16 22.65
C ASN A 101 -2.77 -26.93 21.36
N LYS A 102 -2.68 -28.27 21.42
CA LYS A 102 -2.38 -29.14 20.27
C LYS A 102 -1.12 -28.71 19.51
N GLY A 103 -0.07 -28.36 20.25
CA GLY A 103 1.22 -27.94 19.71
C GLY A 103 1.31 -26.47 19.30
N TRP A 104 0.27 -25.65 19.46
CA TRP A 104 0.31 -24.24 19.06
C TRP A 104 0.71 -23.30 20.20
N GLN A 105 1.48 -22.27 19.84
CA GLN A 105 1.69 -21.04 20.60
C GLN A 105 1.56 -19.84 19.67
N ALA A 106 1.12 -18.72 20.21
CA ALA A 106 1.09 -17.44 19.51
C ALA A 106 1.74 -16.36 20.37
N PHE A 107 2.39 -15.41 19.70
CA PHE A 107 2.89 -14.20 20.31
C PHE A 107 2.37 -13.01 19.53
N GLN A 108 1.87 -12.00 20.22
CA GLN A 108 1.64 -10.70 19.64
C GLN A 108 2.98 -9.98 19.52
N VAL A 109 3.21 -9.37 18.38
CA VAL A 109 4.40 -8.59 18.07
C VAL A 109 4.01 -7.12 18.09
N SER A 110 4.74 -6.30 18.83
CA SER A 110 4.60 -4.84 18.81
C SER A 110 5.41 -4.20 17.66
N ASP A 111 5.23 -2.91 17.39
CA ASP A 111 5.98 -2.15 16.36
C ASP A 111 7.51 -2.23 16.50
N GLY A 112 8.03 -2.47 17.71
CA GLY A 112 9.48 -2.63 17.96
C GLY A 112 10.00 -4.06 17.76
N GLY A 113 9.14 -5.01 17.40
CA GLY A 113 9.48 -6.43 17.26
C GLY A 113 9.43 -7.25 18.56
N TYR A 114 8.95 -6.66 19.66
CA TYR A 114 8.86 -7.34 20.96
C TYR A 114 7.71 -8.35 21.00
N LEU A 115 8.00 -9.56 21.50
CA LEU A 115 7.07 -10.68 21.62
C LEU A 115 6.39 -10.70 22.98
N ALA A 116 5.05 -10.68 22.98
CA ALA A 116 4.21 -10.93 24.14
C ALA A 116 3.36 -12.20 23.91
N PRO A 117 3.35 -13.20 24.82
CA PRO A 117 2.50 -14.38 24.67
C PRO A 117 1.03 -13.99 24.43
N TYR A 118 0.41 -14.61 23.44
CA TYR A 118 -0.97 -14.34 23.05
C TYR A 118 -1.83 -15.59 23.25
N PRO A 119 -2.86 -15.54 24.12
CA PRO A 119 -3.75 -16.67 24.35
C PRO A 119 -4.53 -17.07 23.09
N LEU A 120 -4.54 -18.36 22.75
CA LEU A 120 -5.16 -18.86 21.51
C LEU A 120 -6.69 -18.80 21.51
N ASP A 121 -7.30 -18.80 22.70
CA ASP A 121 -8.75 -18.64 22.92
C ASP A 121 -9.22 -17.21 22.66
N MET A 122 -8.33 -16.22 22.72
CA MET A 122 -8.64 -14.82 22.41
C MET A 122 -8.64 -14.52 20.91
N ILE A 123 -8.06 -15.39 20.07
CA ILE A 123 -7.89 -15.17 18.63
C ILE A 123 -9.22 -14.95 17.92
N GLU A 124 -10.23 -15.79 18.21
CA GLU A 124 -11.53 -15.73 17.54
C GLU A 124 -12.34 -14.46 17.86
N HIS A 125 -11.87 -13.68 18.85
CA HIS A 125 -12.48 -12.43 19.30
C HIS A 125 -11.62 -11.20 19.00
N SER A 126 -10.47 -11.37 18.36
CA SER A 126 -9.53 -10.28 18.08
C SER A 126 -9.79 -9.65 16.71
N GLY A 127 -10.39 -8.45 16.70
CA GLY A 127 -10.72 -7.73 15.46
C GLY A 127 -9.83 -6.56 15.09
N ALA A 128 -8.84 -6.25 15.93
CA ALA A 128 -7.94 -5.13 15.71
C ALA A 128 -6.55 -5.63 15.30
N LYS A 129 -5.88 -4.88 14.42
CA LYS A 129 -4.42 -4.96 14.27
C LYS A 129 -3.78 -4.77 15.65
N ALA A 130 -2.65 -5.44 15.86
CA ALA A 130 -1.93 -5.47 17.13
C ALA A 130 -1.34 -4.09 17.51
N ASP A 131 -2.16 -3.15 17.97
CA ASP A 131 -1.78 -1.74 18.23
C ASP A 131 -1.30 -1.47 19.67
N SER A 132 -0.83 -2.47 20.40
CA SER A 132 -0.29 -2.22 21.75
C SER A 132 1.22 -2.01 21.71
N ALA A 133 1.65 -0.77 21.95
CA ALA A 133 3.05 -0.49 22.29
C ALA A 133 3.47 -1.35 23.48
N PHE A 134 4.52 -2.15 23.31
CA PHE A 134 5.11 -2.90 24.42
C PHE A 134 5.74 -1.91 25.40
N THR A 135 5.30 -1.94 26.65
CA THR A 135 5.79 -1.03 27.69
C THR A 135 6.37 -1.83 28.85
N CYS A 136 7.65 -1.65 29.11
CA CYS A 136 8.32 -2.11 30.32
C CYS A 136 9.24 -1.01 30.86
N GLN A 137 9.44 -0.98 32.17
CA GLN A 137 10.39 -0.05 32.80
C GLN A 137 11.86 -0.54 32.70
N ARG A 138 12.08 -1.80 32.30
CA ARG A 138 13.42 -2.43 32.27
C ARG A 138 13.90 -2.67 30.84
N THR A 139 15.04 -2.11 30.46
CA THR A 139 15.68 -2.35 29.16
C THR A 139 15.95 -3.85 28.91
N ALA A 140 16.36 -4.58 29.95
CA ALA A 140 16.52 -6.04 29.93
C ALA A 140 15.24 -6.78 29.47
N ALA A 141 14.05 -6.27 29.84
CA ALA A 141 12.80 -6.89 29.42
C ALA A 141 12.51 -6.69 27.92
N TYR A 142 12.95 -5.58 27.31
CA TYR A 142 12.84 -5.37 25.86
C TYR A 142 13.79 -6.33 25.12
N ALA A 143 15.04 -6.44 25.57
CA ALA A 143 16.01 -7.39 25.02
C ALA A 143 15.54 -8.84 25.13
N SER A 144 14.98 -9.24 26.29
CA SER A 144 14.37 -10.55 26.45
C SER A 144 13.15 -10.73 25.55
N ALA A 145 12.30 -9.71 25.38
CA ALA A 145 11.12 -9.76 24.53
C ALA A 145 11.44 -9.87 23.03
N MET A 146 12.64 -9.50 22.57
CA MET A 146 13.09 -9.75 21.19
C MET A 146 13.36 -11.23 20.89
N LEU A 147 13.57 -12.05 21.92
CA LEU A 147 13.95 -13.45 21.78
C LEU A 147 12.72 -14.37 21.86
N LEU A 148 12.54 -15.19 20.83
CA LEU A 148 11.69 -16.37 20.91
C LEU A 148 12.44 -17.42 21.73
N VAL A 149 11.83 -17.93 22.80
CA VAL A 149 12.45 -18.95 23.65
C VAL A 149 11.66 -20.24 23.53
N ILE A 150 12.33 -21.29 23.05
CA ILE A 150 11.77 -22.64 22.96
C ILE A 150 11.96 -23.31 24.33
N PRO A 151 10.87 -23.58 25.09
CA PRO A 151 10.96 -24.25 26.38
C PRO A 151 11.40 -25.70 26.20
N GLU A 152 12.00 -26.27 27.25
CA GLU A 152 12.42 -27.68 27.31
C GLU A 152 12.94 -28.23 25.97
N PRO A 153 13.92 -27.56 25.33
CA PRO A 153 14.25 -27.75 23.91
C PRO A 153 14.67 -29.18 23.54
N ARG A 154 15.13 -29.99 24.51
CA ARG A 154 15.43 -31.43 24.31
C ARG A 154 14.21 -32.26 23.92
N HIS A 155 13.01 -31.82 24.31
CA HIS A 155 11.74 -32.49 24.03
C HIS A 155 10.95 -31.84 22.88
N ALA A 156 11.41 -30.68 22.38
CA ALA A 156 10.67 -29.89 21.40
C ALA A 156 10.63 -30.48 19.98
N GLY A 157 11.64 -31.28 19.62
CA GLY A 157 11.74 -31.87 18.28
C GLY A 157 11.78 -30.79 17.19
N LYS A 158 10.94 -30.92 16.16
CA LYS A 158 10.80 -29.94 15.09
C LYS A 158 9.76 -28.88 15.45
N VAL A 159 10.13 -27.62 15.24
CA VAL A 159 9.28 -26.44 15.52
C VAL A 159 9.17 -25.59 14.27
N TRP A 160 7.96 -25.17 13.91
CA TRP A 160 7.71 -24.27 12.78
C TRP A 160 7.34 -22.90 13.31
N VAL A 161 7.96 -21.86 12.76
CA VAL A 161 7.76 -20.47 13.14
C VAL A 161 7.30 -19.67 11.92
N GLY A 162 6.14 -19.03 12.01
CA GLY A 162 5.56 -18.22 10.93
C GLY A 162 5.14 -16.85 11.45
N TYR A 163 5.41 -15.81 10.69
CA TYR A 163 4.91 -14.46 10.96
C TYR A 163 3.63 -14.19 10.15
N SER A 164 2.68 -13.45 10.74
CA SER A 164 1.40 -13.06 10.14
C SER A 164 0.94 -11.70 10.68
N ASP A 165 0.12 -10.98 9.93
CA ASP A 165 -0.42 -9.68 10.36
C ASP A 165 -1.60 -9.79 11.31
N HIS A 166 -2.22 -10.95 11.29
CA HIS A 166 -3.34 -11.32 12.12
C HIS A 166 -3.09 -12.70 12.73
N PRO A 167 -3.73 -13.01 13.87
CA PRO A 167 -3.58 -14.31 14.47
C PRO A 167 -4.34 -15.36 13.65
N TRP A 168 -3.78 -16.57 13.52
CA TRP A 168 -4.44 -17.63 12.76
C TRP A 168 -5.59 -18.26 13.54
N SER A 169 -6.78 -18.17 12.96
CA SER A 169 -7.99 -18.81 13.48
C SER A 169 -7.82 -20.33 13.62
N ARG A 170 -8.73 -20.96 14.36
CA ARG A 170 -8.67 -22.41 14.58
C ARG A 170 -8.67 -23.20 13.26
N PRO A 171 -9.53 -22.94 12.26
CA PRO A 171 -9.47 -23.64 10.97
C PRO A 171 -8.12 -23.49 10.25
N VAL A 172 -7.51 -22.31 10.28
CA VAL A 172 -6.19 -22.06 9.67
C VAL A 172 -5.10 -22.86 10.40
N ARG A 173 -5.13 -22.88 11.74
CA ARG A 173 -4.21 -23.68 12.55
C ARG A 173 -4.39 -25.18 12.33
N GLU A 174 -5.62 -25.67 12.19
CA GLU A 174 -5.91 -27.07 11.87
C GLU A 174 -5.43 -27.42 10.45
N PHE A 175 -5.63 -26.53 9.48
CA PHE A 175 -5.10 -26.68 8.12
C PHE A 175 -3.57 -26.83 8.11
N TYR A 176 -2.83 -25.96 8.79
CA TYR A 176 -1.38 -26.08 8.87
C TYR A 176 -0.92 -27.24 9.73
N ALA A 177 -1.65 -27.62 10.79
CA ALA A 177 -1.29 -28.80 11.60
C ALA A 177 -1.47 -30.12 10.82
N SER A 178 -2.40 -30.17 9.86
CA SER A 178 -2.75 -31.39 9.11
C SER A 178 -1.62 -31.98 8.26
N ASP A 179 -0.64 -31.16 7.83
CA ASP A 179 0.38 -31.57 6.88
C ASP A 179 1.67 -30.75 7.06
N SER A 180 2.82 -31.41 7.17
CA SER A 180 4.11 -30.73 7.30
C SER A 180 4.51 -29.97 6.04
N GLY A 181 4.16 -30.44 4.85
CA GLY A 181 4.47 -29.75 3.58
C GLY A 181 3.79 -28.38 3.50
N LYS A 182 2.58 -28.25 4.04
CA LYS A 182 1.90 -26.94 4.17
C LYS A 182 2.65 -26.00 5.10
N ARG A 183 3.20 -26.52 6.20
CA ARG A 183 4.01 -25.73 7.13
C ARG A 183 5.36 -25.36 6.53
N ASP A 184 6.03 -26.29 5.86
CA ASP A 184 7.33 -26.05 5.22
C ASP A 184 7.24 -24.98 4.12
N ALA A 185 6.09 -24.89 3.44
CA ALA A 185 5.83 -23.83 2.46
C ALA A 185 5.63 -22.44 3.09
N ARG A 186 4.99 -22.35 4.27
CA ARG A 186 4.54 -21.07 4.88
C ARG A 186 5.42 -20.57 6.02
N MET A 187 6.07 -21.49 6.74
CA MET A 187 6.76 -21.27 8.00
C MET A 187 8.22 -21.67 7.88
N THR A 188 9.04 -21.22 8.83
CA THR A 188 10.43 -21.65 8.96
C THR A 188 10.53 -22.79 9.94
N MET A 189 11.06 -23.94 9.50
CA MET A 189 11.29 -25.10 10.34
C MET A 189 12.64 -25.01 11.06
N ILE A 190 12.63 -25.23 12.38
CA ILE A 190 13.78 -25.34 13.26
C ILE A 190 13.80 -26.76 13.80
N ASP A 191 14.89 -27.48 13.55
CA ASP A 191 15.19 -28.74 14.23
C ASP A 191 15.90 -28.40 15.54
N VAL A 192 15.14 -28.43 16.64
CA VAL A 192 15.61 -27.93 17.94
C VAL A 192 16.70 -28.82 18.54
N PRO A 193 16.59 -30.17 18.53
CA PRO A 193 17.68 -31.04 19.01
C PRO A 193 19.03 -30.79 18.35
N SER A 194 19.07 -30.56 17.03
CA SER A 194 20.32 -30.26 16.31
C SER A 194 20.64 -28.77 16.23
N VAL A 195 19.71 -27.90 16.66
CA VAL A 195 19.79 -26.44 16.54
C VAL A 195 20.09 -26.01 15.10
N THR A 196 19.42 -26.64 14.14
CA THR A 196 19.58 -26.38 12.70
C THR A 196 18.31 -25.80 12.09
N CYS A 197 18.50 -24.90 11.14
CA CYS A 197 17.45 -24.30 10.33
C CYS A 197 18.07 -23.86 9.00
N ALA A 198 17.38 -24.13 7.89
CA ALA A 198 17.88 -23.84 6.55
C ALA A 198 18.20 -22.35 6.34
N ARG A 199 17.44 -21.47 7.01
CA ARG A 199 17.56 -20.01 6.91
C ARG A 199 17.95 -19.37 8.23
N SER A 200 19.13 -19.78 8.73
CA SER A 200 19.66 -19.32 10.01
C SER A 200 21.10 -18.87 9.95
N MET A 201 21.49 -18.06 10.93
CA MET A 201 22.87 -17.61 11.16
C MET A 201 23.20 -17.64 12.65
N PRO A 202 24.48 -17.70 13.04
CA PRO A 202 24.87 -17.54 14.44
C PRO A 202 24.37 -16.20 15.01
N LEU A 203 23.77 -16.23 16.21
CA LEU A 203 23.42 -15.02 16.94
C LEU A 203 24.66 -14.49 17.66
N THR A 204 25.30 -13.48 17.07
CA THR A 204 26.42 -12.75 17.65
C THR A 204 26.19 -11.24 17.54
N ALA A 205 26.86 -10.46 18.40
CA ALA A 205 26.79 -9.01 18.33
C ALA A 205 27.21 -8.47 16.95
N ALA A 206 28.29 -9.03 16.39
CA ALA A 206 28.80 -8.64 15.08
C ALA A 206 27.80 -8.95 13.96
N THR A 207 27.17 -10.13 14.00
CA THR A 207 26.16 -10.53 13.01
C THR A 207 24.97 -9.58 13.05
N VAL A 208 24.39 -9.33 14.23
CA VAL A 208 23.23 -8.44 14.40
C VAL A 208 23.54 -7.02 13.92
N ALA A 209 24.64 -6.43 14.38
CA ALA A 209 25.05 -5.08 14.00
C ALA A 209 25.32 -4.93 12.49
N THR A 210 25.77 -6.00 11.83
CA THR A 210 26.05 -5.98 10.39
C THR A 210 24.78 -6.06 9.56
N ILE A 211 23.90 -7.02 9.86
CA ILE A 211 22.84 -7.41 8.92
C ILE A 211 21.45 -6.85 9.24
N VAL A 212 21.20 -6.43 10.49
CA VAL A 212 19.87 -5.98 10.91
C VAL A 212 19.78 -4.46 10.82
N ALA A 213 19.00 -3.97 9.86
CA ALA A 213 18.88 -2.53 9.58
C ALA A 213 18.40 -1.72 10.80
N ASP A 214 17.50 -2.31 11.60
CA ASP A 214 16.94 -1.67 12.80
C ASP A 214 17.94 -1.56 13.99
N TYR A 215 19.15 -2.13 13.87
CA TYR A 215 20.25 -1.96 14.83
C TYR A 215 21.40 -1.10 14.28
N ASP A 216 21.25 -0.54 13.08
CA ASP A 216 22.23 0.37 12.50
C ASP A 216 22.25 1.69 13.30
N PRO A 217 23.38 2.07 13.92
CA PRO A 217 23.44 3.25 14.77
C PRO A 217 23.50 4.56 13.98
N SER A 218 23.79 4.53 12.68
CA SER A 218 23.96 5.73 11.86
C SER A 218 23.55 5.49 10.41
N PRO A 219 22.29 5.07 10.17
CA PRO A 219 21.87 4.76 8.83
C PRO A 219 21.69 6.03 8.00
N PRO A 220 21.91 5.98 6.67
CA PRO A 220 21.59 7.09 5.78
C PRO A 220 20.10 7.48 5.86
N LYS A 221 19.81 8.75 5.57
CA LYS A 221 18.42 9.22 5.45
C LYS A 221 17.69 8.40 4.39
N ASN A 222 16.47 7.97 4.70
CA ASN A 222 15.59 7.21 3.81
C ASN A 222 16.19 5.90 3.27
N HIS A 223 17.14 5.29 3.98
CA HIS A 223 17.74 3.99 3.60
C HIS A 223 16.71 2.85 3.45
N LEU A 224 15.52 2.97 4.05
CA LEU A 224 14.39 2.03 3.92
C LEU A 224 13.26 2.54 3.00
N LEU A 225 13.56 3.45 2.07
CA LEU A 225 12.66 3.89 0.99
C LEU A 225 11.27 4.40 1.43
N ASP A 226 11.18 5.08 2.57
CA ASP A 226 9.93 5.60 3.16
C ASP A 226 8.88 4.49 3.40
N THR A 227 9.34 3.31 3.86
CA THR A 227 8.54 2.14 4.28
C THR A 227 7.35 2.48 5.20
N PRO A 228 6.21 1.76 5.09
CA PRO A 228 5.07 1.92 6.01
C PRO A 228 5.36 1.40 7.42
N TYR A 229 6.49 0.71 7.63
CA TYR A 229 6.95 0.23 8.93
C TYR A 229 8.15 1.07 9.37
N PRO A 230 7.95 2.11 10.20
CA PRO A 230 8.97 3.11 10.48
C PRO A 230 10.31 2.50 10.91
N PRO A 231 11.45 3.11 10.54
CA PRO A 231 12.74 2.70 11.07
C PRO A 231 12.78 2.87 12.58
N LEU A 232 13.44 1.94 13.27
CA LEU A 232 13.59 2.01 14.71
C LEU A 232 14.83 2.83 15.06
N SER A 233 14.63 3.89 15.84
CA SER A 233 15.72 4.77 16.25
C SER A 233 16.25 4.35 17.63
N GLN A 234 17.58 4.32 17.77
CA GLN A 234 18.24 4.33 19.07
C GLN A 234 18.25 5.78 19.56
N GLY A 235 17.45 6.12 20.58
CA GLY A 235 17.16 7.51 20.90
C GLY A 235 16.79 7.80 22.36
N ARG A 236 16.96 9.07 22.75
CA ARG A 236 16.74 9.63 24.11
C ARG A 236 15.28 9.76 24.53
N GLU A 237 14.35 9.36 23.67
CA GLU A 237 12.92 9.38 23.99
C GLU A 237 12.58 8.28 25.00
N ALA A 238 11.48 8.45 25.73
CA ALA A 238 11.09 7.51 26.78
C ALA A 238 10.85 6.11 26.21
N ALA A 239 11.31 5.08 26.95
CA ALA A 239 11.00 3.69 26.61
C ALA A 239 9.47 3.49 26.52
N GLY A 240 9.01 2.79 25.47
CA GLY A 240 7.59 2.60 25.19
C GLY A 240 6.99 3.55 24.16
N THR A 241 7.76 4.51 23.63
CA THR A 241 7.35 5.29 22.45
C THR A 241 7.49 4.46 21.17
N ALA A 242 6.49 4.52 20.29
CA ALA A 242 6.52 3.86 18.98
C ALA A 242 7.73 4.37 18.16
N GLY A 243 8.45 3.46 17.49
CA GLY A 243 9.65 3.83 16.71
C GLY A 243 10.94 4.00 17.52
N VAL A 244 10.92 3.77 18.84
CA VAL A 244 12.09 3.85 19.71
C VAL A 244 12.50 2.46 20.17
N ARG A 245 13.80 2.14 20.01
CA ARG A 245 14.42 0.90 20.49
C ARG A 245 15.33 1.21 21.69
N PRO A 246 14.88 0.92 22.94
CA PRO A 246 15.66 1.24 24.14
C PRO A 246 16.83 0.28 24.39
N GLU A 247 16.75 -0.96 23.90
CA GLU A 247 17.83 -1.94 24.04
C GLU A 247 18.83 -1.89 22.88
N THR A 248 20.08 -2.20 23.19
CA THR A 248 21.17 -2.26 22.22
C THR A 248 21.46 -3.72 21.89
N VAL A 249 22.31 -3.95 20.88
CA VAL A 249 22.84 -5.28 20.60
C VAL A 249 23.53 -5.89 21.83
N ALA A 250 24.21 -5.08 22.64
CA ALA A 250 24.85 -5.57 23.87
C ALA A 250 23.83 -6.08 24.89
N HIS A 251 22.72 -5.35 25.10
CA HIS A 251 21.63 -5.79 25.98
C HIS A 251 20.99 -7.10 25.46
N LEU A 252 20.76 -7.20 24.14
CA LEU A 252 20.25 -8.42 23.51
C LEU A 252 21.15 -9.63 23.79
N MET A 253 22.45 -9.48 23.61
CA MET A 253 23.41 -10.56 23.84
C MET A 253 23.52 -10.94 25.32
N GLN A 254 23.47 -9.97 26.24
CA GLN A 254 23.49 -10.21 27.67
C GLN A 254 22.27 -11.03 28.14
N GLU A 255 21.08 -10.72 27.62
CA GLU A 255 19.87 -11.48 27.91
C GLU A 255 19.94 -12.89 27.31
N ALA A 256 20.41 -13.01 26.06
CA ALA A 256 20.61 -14.32 25.44
C ALA A 256 21.57 -15.21 26.25
N GLU A 257 22.67 -14.63 26.75
CA GLU A 257 23.62 -15.33 27.62
C GLU A 257 22.99 -15.75 28.97
N THR A 258 22.18 -14.88 29.56
CA THR A 258 21.45 -15.18 30.80
C THR A 258 20.51 -16.38 30.61
N LEU A 259 19.78 -16.42 29.49
CA LEU A 259 18.89 -17.54 29.14
C LEU A 259 19.66 -18.85 28.93
N VAL A 260 20.79 -18.81 28.22
CA VAL A 260 21.64 -19.99 28.02
C VAL A 260 22.21 -20.51 29.34
N LYS A 261 22.72 -19.64 30.22
CA LYS A 261 23.21 -20.02 31.55
C LYS A 261 22.13 -20.70 32.38
N ALA A 262 20.89 -20.24 32.28
CA ALA A 262 19.75 -20.86 32.97
C ALA A 262 19.47 -22.30 32.51
N THR A 263 19.96 -22.71 31.32
CA THR A 263 19.86 -24.10 30.84
C THR A 263 20.84 -25.06 31.54
N LYS A 264 21.70 -24.58 32.45
CA LYS A 264 22.67 -25.40 33.22
C LYS A 264 23.57 -26.27 32.35
N GLY A 265 24.08 -25.70 31.25
CA GLY A 265 25.03 -26.36 30.35
C GLY A 265 24.39 -27.31 29.33
N GLN A 266 23.06 -27.28 29.17
CA GLN A 266 22.42 -28.02 28.08
C GLN A 266 22.72 -27.41 26.71
N TYR A 267 22.92 -26.09 26.66
CA TYR A 267 23.28 -25.36 25.44
C TYR A 267 24.41 -24.36 25.72
N THR A 268 25.09 -23.98 24.65
CA THR A 268 26.21 -23.03 24.65
C THR A 268 25.92 -21.82 23.75
N LEU A 269 26.68 -20.73 23.91
CA LEU A 269 26.44 -19.48 23.19
C LEU A 269 26.60 -19.61 21.66
N ASP A 270 27.47 -20.50 21.19
CA ASP A 270 27.70 -20.78 19.77
C ASP A 270 26.52 -21.49 19.08
N GLN A 271 25.62 -22.07 19.87
CA GLN A 271 24.41 -22.70 19.36
C GLN A 271 23.28 -21.69 19.11
N LEU A 272 23.38 -20.45 19.62
CA LEU A 272 22.35 -19.45 19.43
C LEU A 272 22.20 -19.06 17.96
N LYS A 273 20.96 -18.94 17.49
CA LYS A 273 20.66 -18.64 16.09
C LYS A 273 19.77 -17.42 15.91
N ILE A 274 20.04 -16.70 14.83
CA ILE A 274 19.10 -15.83 14.14
C ILE A 274 18.32 -16.69 13.15
N VAL A 275 17.00 -16.53 13.07
CA VAL A 275 16.13 -17.25 12.15
C VAL A 275 15.30 -16.25 11.36
N SER A 276 15.24 -16.45 10.06
CA SER A 276 14.41 -15.63 9.17
C SER A 276 13.02 -16.25 8.99
N VAL A 277 11.97 -15.44 8.95
CA VAL A 277 10.60 -15.87 8.64
C VAL A 277 10.04 -15.09 7.43
N PRO A 278 9.23 -15.72 6.57
CA PRO A 278 8.61 -15.02 5.44
C PRO A 278 7.61 -13.95 5.91
N ASP A 279 7.63 -12.79 5.26
CA ASP A 279 6.62 -11.72 5.40
C ASP A 279 6.24 -11.15 4.03
N ALA A 280 5.52 -11.97 3.25
CA ALA A 280 5.14 -11.61 1.87
C ALA A 280 4.21 -10.38 1.81
N VAL A 281 3.30 -10.24 2.78
CA VAL A 281 2.40 -9.09 2.87
C VAL A 281 3.20 -7.82 3.14
N GLY A 282 4.13 -7.87 4.11
CA GLY A 282 4.97 -6.74 4.47
C GLY A 282 5.87 -6.31 3.32
N MET A 283 6.49 -7.26 2.62
CA MET A 283 7.29 -6.94 1.43
C MET A 283 6.46 -6.34 0.29
N THR A 284 5.24 -6.84 0.08
CA THR A 284 4.34 -6.30 -0.95
C THR A 284 3.87 -4.89 -0.57
N ALA A 285 3.59 -4.63 0.71
CA ALA A 285 3.23 -3.30 1.21
C ALA A 285 4.39 -2.30 1.18
N GLU A 286 5.62 -2.74 1.47
CA GLU A 286 6.83 -1.91 1.37
C GLU A 286 7.11 -1.49 -0.08
N THR A 287 7.07 -2.43 -1.02
CA THR A 287 7.23 -2.14 -2.46
C THR A 287 6.08 -1.29 -3.00
N ALA A 288 4.85 -1.48 -2.51
CA ALA A 288 3.72 -0.61 -2.84
C ALA A 288 3.96 0.83 -2.39
N THR A 289 4.41 1.01 -1.15
CA THR A 289 4.70 2.32 -0.58
C THR A 289 5.86 3.00 -1.31
N ALA A 290 6.92 2.26 -1.66
CA ALA A 290 8.05 2.79 -2.42
C ALA A 290 7.60 3.40 -3.76
N ARG A 291 6.67 2.77 -4.49
CA ARG A 291 6.12 3.35 -5.74
C ARG A 291 5.47 4.71 -5.51
N LEU A 292 4.76 4.87 -4.40
CA LEU A 292 4.03 6.09 -4.04
C LEU A 292 4.95 7.20 -3.49
N THR A 293 5.99 6.85 -2.74
CA THR A 293 6.83 7.81 -2.02
C THR A 293 8.05 8.23 -2.82
N GLN A 294 8.63 7.29 -3.58
CA GLN A 294 9.85 7.54 -4.34
C GLN A 294 9.61 8.32 -5.64
N CYS A 295 8.39 8.28 -6.18
CA CYS A 295 8.00 8.89 -7.47
C CYS A 295 7.05 10.08 -7.25
N ASN A 296 7.38 10.94 -6.28
CA ASN A 296 6.46 11.94 -5.73
C ASN A 296 7.07 13.35 -5.70
N SER A 297 8.13 13.60 -6.47
CA SER A 297 8.87 14.86 -6.44
C SER A 297 8.02 16.03 -6.93
N ALA A 298 7.21 15.84 -7.97
CA ALA A 298 6.32 16.87 -8.50
C ALA A 298 5.29 17.34 -7.47
N LYS A 299 4.65 16.40 -6.76
CA LYS A 299 3.70 16.72 -5.67
C LYS A 299 4.42 17.33 -4.47
N ARG A 300 5.59 16.83 -4.08
CA ARG A 300 6.40 17.47 -3.01
C ARG A 300 6.74 18.91 -3.37
N TRP A 301 7.10 19.18 -4.63
CA TRP A 301 7.33 20.54 -5.11
C TRP A 301 6.06 21.41 -5.12
N LEU A 302 4.90 20.86 -5.50
CA LEU A 302 3.64 21.61 -5.47
C LEU A 302 3.19 21.99 -4.07
N TYR A 303 3.35 21.08 -3.10
CA TYR A 303 2.80 21.22 -1.74
C TYR A 303 3.87 21.46 -0.67
N ASP A 304 5.04 21.93 -1.08
CA ASP A 304 6.10 22.31 -0.16
C ASP A 304 5.59 23.36 0.84
N LYS A 305 6.07 23.34 2.08
CA LYS A 305 5.49 24.16 3.17
C LYS A 305 5.96 25.62 3.17
N ASP A 306 6.76 26.02 2.19
CA ASP A 306 7.19 27.40 2.04
C ASP A 306 6.04 28.32 1.58
N LYS A 307 6.06 29.60 2.01
CA LYS A 307 5.03 30.59 1.61
C LYS A 307 4.92 30.78 0.09
N GLN A 308 6.02 30.55 -0.64
CA GLN A 308 6.01 30.59 -2.12
C GLN A 308 5.38 29.35 -2.76
N SER A 309 5.31 28.22 -2.05
CA SER A 309 4.69 26.98 -2.52
C SER A 309 3.20 26.89 -2.25
N GLU A 310 2.66 27.58 -1.24
CA GLU A 310 1.20 27.62 -0.97
C GLU A 310 0.38 28.06 -2.21
N GLN A 311 0.98 28.89 -3.07
CA GLN A 311 0.35 29.34 -4.31
C GLN A 311 0.55 28.40 -5.51
N ARG A 312 1.50 27.44 -5.45
CA ARG A 312 1.83 26.55 -6.58
C ARG A 312 0.64 25.73 -7.07
N PRO A 313 -0.25 25.16 -6.21
CA PRO A 313 -1.42 24.42 -6.69
C PRO A 313 -2.38 25.29 -7.50
N TRP A 314 -2.67 26.51 -7.03
CA TRP A 314 -3.53 27.45 -7.77
C TRP A 314 -2.85 27.97 -9.05
N ARG A 315 -1.52 28.18 -9.01
CA ARG A 315 -0.73 28.51 -10.21
C ARG A 315 -0.76 27.41 -11.25
N LEU A 316 -0.69 26.13 -10.84
CA LEU A 316 -0.83 24.99 -11.74
C LEU A 316 -2.21 24.97 -12.39
N GLN A 317 -3.28 25.08 -11.60
CA GLN A 317 -4.65 25.13 -12.12
C GLN A 317 -4.83 26.28 -13.13
N THR A 318 -4.31 27.47 -12.81
CA THR A 318 -4.39 28.65 -13.67
C THR A 318 -3.60 28.43 -14.96
N ALA A 319 -2.37 27.91 -14.86
CA ALA A 319 -1.52 27.65 -16.02
C ALA A 319 -2.12 26.60 -16.95
N LEU A 320 -2.67 25.50 -16.41
CA LEU A 320 -3.40 24.49 -17.18
C LEU A 320 -4.65 25.07 -17.84
N SER A 321 -5.38 25.97 -17.17
CA SER A 321 -6.56 26.63 -17.75
C SER A 321 -6.17 27.54 -18.92
N ILE A 322 -5.04 28.25 -18.82
CA ILE A 322 -4.51 29.08 -19.90
C ILE A 322 -4.13 28.20 -21.10
N GLU A 323 -3.36 27.12 -20.90
CA GLU A 323 -3.01 26.19 -21.98
C GLU A 323 -4.25 25.52 -22.59
N GLY A 324 -5.23 25.13 -21.77
CA GLY A 324 -6.52 24.61 -22.24
C GLY A 324 -7.26 25.60 -23.12
N LEU A 325 -7.31 26.89 -22.75
CA LEU A 325 -7.91 27.94 -23.56
C LEU A 325 -7.16 28.13 -24.90
N LEU A 326 -5.82 28.12 -24.87
CA LEU A 326 -5.02 28.24 -26.08
C LEU A 326 -5.24 27.05 -27.04
N LYS A 327 -5.37 25.84 -26.48
CA LYS A 327 -5.69 24.62 -27.22
C LYS A 327 -7.10 24.64 -27.81
N GLU A 328 -8.09 25.09 -27.05
CA GLU A 328 -9.46 25.28 -27.54
C GLU A 328 -9.52 26.26 -28.72
N ILE A 329 -8.70 27.32 -28.72
CA ILE A 329 -8.59 28.23 -29.87
C ILE A 329 -8.05 27.50 -31.11
N ASP A 330 -7.06 26.62 -30.95
CA ASP A 330 -6.54 25.79 -32.04
C ASP A 330 -7.56 24.78 -32.55
N GLU A 331 -8.25 24.09 -31.65
CA GLU A 331 -9.27 23.10 -32.01
C GLU A 331 -10.44 23.75 -32.75
N ARG A 332 -10.88 24.95 -32.34
CA ARG A 332 -11.86 25.74 -33.08
C ARG A 332 -11.35 26.20 -34.44
N ASN A 333 -10.06 26.55 -34.55
CA ASN A 333 -9.46 26.90 -35.84
C ASN A 333 -9.44 25.69 -36.78
N ALA A 334 -9.03 24.52 -36.27
CA ALA A 334 -9.02 23.26 -37.03
C ALA A 334 -10.43 22.88 -37.50
N ALA A 335 -11.43 22.96 -36.62
CA ALA A 335 -12.83 22.71 -36.98
C ALA A 335 -13.36 23.70 -38.03
N ALA A 336 -13.00 24.99 -37.93
CA ALA A 336 -13.38 25.99 -38.93
C ALA A 336 -12.76 25.70 -40.31
N LYS A 337 -11.50 25.24 -40.35
CA LYS A 337 -10.85 24.80 -41.59
C LYS A 337 -11.50 23.55 -42.18
N GLN A 338 -11.82 22.57 -41.34
CA GLN A 338 -12.50 21.36 -41.79
C GLN A 338 -13.86 21.69 -42.41
N ASN A 339 -14.68 22.52 -41.77
CA ASN A 339 -15.96 22.98 -42.32
C ASN A 339 -15.79 23.69 -43.68
N LEU A 340 -14.75 24.52 -43.82
CA LEU A 340 -14.43 25.16 -45.11
C LEU A 340 -14.06 24.13 -46.19
N GLN A 341 -13.32 23.08 -45.84
CA GLN A 341 -12.97 22.00 -46.76
C GLN A 341 -14.21 21.20 -47.18
N GLU A 342 -15.10 20.88 -46.23
CA GLU A 342 -16.37 20.19 -46.50
C GLU A 342 -17.26 21.01 -47.44
N LEU A 343 -17.37 22.33 -47.23
CA LEU A 343 -18.11 23.22 -48.11
C LEU A 343 -17.51 23.28 -49.53
N LYS A 344 -16.18 23.28 -49.64
CA LYS A 344 -15.50 23.18 -50.95
C LYS A 344 -15.80 21.86 -51.65
N GLN A 345 -15.74 20.74 -50.93
CA GLN A 345 -16.05 19.40 -51.47
C GLN A 345 -17.51 19.30 -51.90
N ARG A 346 -18.43 19.96 -51.19
CA ARG A 346 -19.86 20.07 -51.55
C ARG A 346 -20.13 21.04 -52.72
N GLY A 347 -19.09 21.62 -53.32
CA GLY A 347 -19.22 22.55 -54.45
C GLY A 347 -19.86 23.88 -54.07
N MET A 348 -19.82 24.29 -52.79
CA MET A 348 -20.39 25.57 -52.37
C MET A 348 -19.54 26.76 -52.84
N GLY A 349 -18.21 26.60 -52.95
CA GLY A 349 -17.36 27.61 -53.58
C GLY A 349 -17.61 27.69 -55.09
N GLY A 350 -18.00 28.86 -55.58
CA GLY A 350 -18.38 29.08 -56.98
C GLY A 350 -19.84 28.75 -57.30
N LYS A 351 -20.64 28.30 -56.32
CA LYS A 351 -22.08 28.04 -56.52
C LYS A 351 -22.82 29.33 -56.84
N LYS A 352 -23.63 29.31 -57.91
CA LYS A 352 -24.48 30.45 -58.31
C LYS A 352 -25.73 30.52 -57.42
N VAL A 353 -25.97 31.68 -56.82
CA VAL A 353 -27.14 31.98 -55.96
C VAL A 353 -27.60 33.42 -56.18
N THR A 354 -28.85 33.72 -55.83
CA THR A 354 -29.35 35.11 -55.73
C THR A 354 -28.82 35.77 -54.45
N ARG A 355 -28.89 37.11 -54.38
CA ARG A 355 -28.47 37.83 -53.17
C ARG A 355 -29.30 37.45 -51.94
N ALA A 356 -30.62 37.34 -52.10
CA ALA A 356 -31.52 36.93 -51.02
C ALA A 356 -31.23 35.52 -50.50
N GLU A 357 -30.88 34.58 -51.38
CA GLU A 357 -30.46 33.23 -50.98
C GLU A 357 -29.13 33.23 -50.21
N PHE A 358 -28.16 34.03 -50.66
CA PHE A 358 -26.89 34.20 -49.95
C PHE A 358 -27.12 34.77 -48.55
N ASP A 359 -27.88 35.86 -48.42
CA ASP A 359 -28.14 36.50 -47.14
C ASP A 359 -28.90 35.55 -46.19
N ARG A 360 -29.85 34.77 -46.71
CA ARG A 360 -30.53 33.69 -45.95
C ARG A 360 -29.56 32.61 -45.48
N MET A 361 -28.63 32.17 -46.33
CA MET A 361 -27.62 31.18 -45.96
C MET A 361 -26.66 31.70 -44.88
N VAL A 362 -26.33 32.99 -44.90
CA VAL A 362 -25.54 33.65 -43.85
C VAL A 362 -26.33 33.72 -42.54
N GLU A 363 -27.61 34.13 -42.60
CA GLU A 363 -28.50 34.23 -41.43
C GLU A 363 -28.74 32.86 -40.77
N ASN A 364 -28.95 31.82 -41.59
CA ASN A 364 -29.08 30.44 -41.14
C ASN A 364 -27.77 29.79 -40.66
N LYS A 365 -26.64 30.50 -40.72
CA LYS A 365 -25.29 30.01 -40.38
C LYS A 365 -24.83 28.83 -41.24
N GLU A 366 -25.36 28.71 -42.45
CA GLU A 366 -24.95 27.70 -43.44
C GLU A 366 -23.61 28.06 -44.12
N LEU A 367 -23.24 29.35 -44.08
CA LEU A 367 -21.96 29.86 -44.60
C LEU A 367 -21.10 30.43 -43.47
N PRO A 368 -19.78 30.15 -43.45
CA PRO A 368 -18.90 30.65 -42.41
C PRO A 368 -18.64 32.16 -42.55
N PRO A 369 -18.41 32.88 -41.45
CA PRO A 369 -18.10 34.32 -41.46
C PRO A 369 -16.87 34.62 -42.33
N GLY A 370 -16.94 35.64 -43.20
CA GLY A 370 -15.86 35.99 -44.15
C GLY A 370 -16.08 35.44 -45.57
N THR A 371 -17.10 34.60 -45.76
CA THR A 371 -17.64 34.29 -47.10
C THR A 371 -18.31 35.54 -47.67
N PHE A 372 -18.13 35.81 -48.97
CA PHE A 372 -18.76 36.95 -49.62
C PHE A 372 -19.45 36.56 -50.92
N PHE A 373 -20.44 37.37 -51.29
CA PHE A 373 -21.17 37.27 -52.54
C PHE A 373 -20.42 38.06 -53.62
N GLN A 374 -19.98 37.37 -54.67
CA GLN A 374 -19.41 38.02 -55.85
C GLN A 374 -20.50 38.15 -56.91
N GLU A 375 -20.86 39.39 -57.24
CA GLU A 375 -21.83 39.69 -58.30
C GLU A 375 -21.38 39.06 -59.62
N SER A 376 -22.32 38.45 -60.34
CA SER A 376 -22.04 37.99 -61.69
C SER A 376 -22.23 39.17 -62.65
N GLY A 377 -21.56 39.11 -63.79
CA GLY A 377 -21.81 40.02 -64.88
C GLY A 377 -21.27 39.44 -66.17
N ARG A 378 -21.62 40.08 -67.28
CA ARG A 378 -21.11 39.72 -68.61
C ARG A 378 -20.35 40.90 -69.18
N ILE A 379 -19.34 40.62 -69.98
CA ILE A 379 -18.67 41.66 -70.77
C ILE A 379 -19.45 41.81 -72.07
N ALA A 380 -19.91 43.02 -72.37
CA ALA A 380 -20.55 43.37 -73.62
C ALA A 380 -19.53 43.37 -74.77
N ALA A 381 -20.00 43.35 -76.02
CA ALA A 381 -19.13 43.21 -77.19
C ALA A 381 -18.17 44.42 -77.39
N ASP A 382 -18.47 45.54 -76.75
CA ASP A 382 -17.66 46.76 -76.67
C ASP A 382 -16.63 46.77 -75.52
N GLY A 383 -16.62 45.72 -74.69
CA GLY A 383 -15.72 45.58 -73.54
C GLY A 383 -16.30 46.05 -72.21
N ASP A 384 -17.52 46.60 -72.18
CA ASP A 384 -18.12 47.11 -70.95
C ASP A 384 -18.66 45.98 -70.07
N TYR A 385 -18.39 46.06 -68.76
CA TYR A 385 -18.93 45.11 -67.78
C TYR A 385 -20.40 45.44 -67.46
N LEU A 386 -21.30 44.53 -67.81
CA LEU A 386 -22.72 44.57 -67.48
C LEU A 386 -22.99 43.68 -66.26
N PRO A 387 -23.15 44.24 -65.04
CA PRO A 387 -23.51 43.48 -63.86
C PRO A 387 -24.89 42.83 -63.98
N ASP A 388 -24.99 41.55 -63.61
CA ASP A 388 -26.24 40.83 -63.41
C ASP A 388 -26.59 40.88 -61.92
N PHE A 389 -27.38 41.88 -61.54
CA PHE A 389 -27.82 42.09 -60.15
C PHE A 389 -28.71 40.96 -59.61
N SER A 390 -29.16 40.03 -60.46
CA SER A 390 -30.03 38.92 -60.05
C SER A 390 -29.27 37.65 -59.66
N LYS A 391 -27.99 37.51 -60.04
CA LYS A 391 -27.20 36.28 -59.83
C LYS A 391 -25.77 36.59 -59.43
N GLY A 392 -25.26 35.92 -58.41
CA GLY A 392 -23.85 35.98 -57.98
C GLY A 392 -23.29 34.60 -57.66
N THR A 393 -22.02 34.54 -57.30
CA THR A 393 -21.34 33.31 -56.85
C THR A 393 -20.91 33.43 -55.40
N ILE A 394 -20.97 32.31 -54.69
CA ILE A 394 -20.44 32.20 -53.33
C ILE A 394 -18.92 32.09 -53.39
N VAL A 395 -18.21 33.05 -52.82
CA VAL A 395 -16.75 32.97 -52.65
C VAL A 395 -16.45 32.64 -51.19
N LEU A 396 -16.02 31.39 -50.96
CA LEU A 396 -15.56 30.93 -49.66
C LEU A 396 -14.23 31.61 -49.32
N GLN A 397 -14.07 32.01 -48.06
CA GLN A 397 -12.78 32.49 -47.56
C GLN A 397 -11.69 31.42 -47.68
N THR A 398 -10.43 31.88 -47.73
CA THR A 398 -9.27 30.99 -47.64
C THR A 398 -9.02 30.55 -46.19
N GLU A 399 -8.26 29.47 -46.00
CA GLU A 399 -7.86 29.00 -44.67
C GLU A 399 -7.04 30.03 -43.88
N ARG A 400 -6.47 31.03 -44.58
CA ARG A 400 -5.74 32.16 -43.99
C ARG A 400 -6.63 33.02 -43.07
N GLY A 401 -7.93 33.12 -43.34
CA GLY A 401 -8.87 33.88 -42.51
C GLY A 401 -9.02 33.31 -41.10
N PRO A 402 -9.42 32.03 -40.96
CA PRO A 402 -9.41 31.31 -39.68
C PRO A 402 -8.07 31.39 -38.95
N ASP A 403 -6.95 31.18 -39.66
CA ASP A 403 -5.61 31.25 -39.05
C ASP A 403 -5.29 32.61 -38.46
N GLN A 404 -5.55 33.70 -39.20
CA GLN A 404 -5.33 35.06 -38.69
C GLN A 404 -6.21 35.36 -37.49
N LYS A 405 -7.47 34.89 -37.49
CA LYS A 405 -8.39 35.09 -36.37
C LYS A 405 -7.92 34.34 -35.13
N ALA A 406 -7.51 33.08 -35.28
CA ALA A 406 -6.96 32.26 -34.20
C ALA A 406 -5.66 32.86 -33.64
N ALA A 407 -4.73 33.24 -34.52
CA ALA A 407 -3.47 33.88 -34.13
C ALA A 407 -3.71 35.20 -33.38
N LYS A 408 -4.62 36.05 -33.87
CA LYS A 408 -4.97 37.32 -33.20
C LYS A 408 -5.57 37.07 -31.83
N LEU A 409 -6.48 36.10 -31.70
CA LEU A 409 -7.11 35.77 -30.42
C LEU A 409 -6.09 35.21 -29.42
N LYS A 410 -5.21 34.31 -29.85
CA LYS A 410 -4.09 33.83 -29.02
C LYS A 410 -3.18 34.95 -28.58
N GLN A 411 -2.81 35.84 -29.50
CA GLN A 411 -1.95 36.98 -29.18
C GLN A 411 -2.61 37.89 -28.15
N GLN A 412 -3.91 38.17 -28.27
CA GLN A 412 -4.67 38.95 -27.27
C GLN A 412 -4.69 38.30 -25.89
N VAL A 413 -4.77 36.97 -25.81
CA VAL A 413 -4.67 36.24 -24.54
C VAL A 413 -3.25 36.34 -23.99
N LEU A 414 -2.23 36.04 -24.80
CA LEU A 414 -0.83 36.03 -24.39
C LEU A 414 -0.30 37.42 -24.00
N ASP A 415 -0.74 38.48 -24.68
CA ASP A 415 -0.36 39.86 -24.37
C ASP A 415 -0.78 40.31 -22.97
N LYS A 416 -1.85 39.72 -22.43
CA LYS A 416 -2.31 39.98 -21.05
C LYS A 416 -1.54 39.19 -20.00
N LEU A 417 -0.75 38.20 -20.42
CA LEU A 417 -0.10 37.22 -19.55
C LEU A 417 1.43 37.32 -19.58
N LYS A 418 2.00 38.13 -20.48
CA LYS A 418 3.44 38.36 -20.56
C LYS A 418 3.96 39.17 -19.38
N SER A 419 5.17 38.85 -18.91
CA SER A 419 5.90 39.67 -17.94
C SER A 419 6.41 40.96 -18.59
N LYS A 420 6.99 41.85 -17.77
CA LYS A 420 7.64 43.09 -18.26
C LYS A 420 8.76 42.79 -19.27
N ASP A 421 9.40 41.64 -19.13
CA ASP A 421 10.51 41.21 -19.99
C ASP A 421 10.04 40.37 -21.20
N GLY A 422 8.72 40.27 -21.40
CA GLY A 422 8.12 39.51 -22.50
C GLY A 422 8.06 37.99 -22.29
N ALA A 423 8.50 37.49 -21.13
CA ALA A 423 8.42 36.08 -20.77
C ALA A 423 6.98 35.67 -20.42
N TYR A 424 6.71 34.36 -20.44
CA TYR A 424 5.42 33.77 -20.05
C TYR A 424 5.60 32.92 -18.78
N PRO A 425 5.47 33.49 -17.58
CA PRO A 425 5.78 32.78 -16.33
C PRO A 425 4.97 31.49 -16.12
N PHE A 426 3.78 31.40 -16.70
CA PHE A 426 2.95 30.19 -16.63
C PHE A 426 3.54 29.03 -17.43
N ARG A 427 4.22 29.30 -18.56
CA ARG A 427 4.89 28.27 -19.37
C ARG A 427 6.13 27.74 -18.69
N GLU A 428 6.96 28.61 -18.12
CA GLU A 428 8.12 28.19 -17.33
C GLU A 428 7.70 27.35 -16.12
N PHE A 429 6.61 27.75 -15.45
CA PHE A 429 6.02 26.99 -14.37
C PHE A 429 5.60 25.59 -14.82
N LEU A 430 4.83 25.49 -15.93
CA LEU A 430 4.40 24.21 -16.48
C LEU A 430 5.58 23.37 -16.93
N GLN A 431 6.58 23.95 -17.61
CA GLN A 431 7.78 23.24 -18.05
C GLN A 431 8.50 22.61 -16.86
N ARG A 432 8.68 23.34 -15.76
CA ARG A 432 9.30 22.80 -14.55
C ARG A 432 8.47 21.68 -13.93
N TYR A 433 7.15 21.87 -13.82
CA TYR A 433 6.25 20.85 -13.31
C TYR A 433 6.29 19.57 -14.17
N THR A 434 6.13 19.71 -15.49
CA THR A 434 6.17 18.60 -16.45
C THR A 434 7.51 17.88 -16.41
N THR A 435 8.63 18.58 -16.30
CA THR A 435 9.96 17.96 -16.16
C THR A 435 10.04 17.05 -14.91
N MET A 436 9.47 17.49 -13.78
CA MET A 436 9.40 16.67 -12.57
C MET A 436 8.46 15.47 -12.73
N VAL A 437 7.30 15.66 -13.35
CA VAL A 437 6.36 14.57 -13.65
C VAL A 437 7.01 13.53 -14.56
N GLU A 438 7.71 13.94 -15.62
CA GLU A 438 8.42 13.03 -16.51
C GLU A 438 9.55 12.26 -15.79
N ALA A 439 10.27 12.92 -14.88
CA ALA A 439 11.28 12.27 -14.05
C ALA A 439 10.65 11.26 -13.08
N ASP A 440 9.54 11.62 -12.42
CA ASP A 440 8.78 10.73 -11.53
C ASP A 440 8.23 9.52 -12.30
N LEU A 441 7.70 9.70 -13.52
CA LEU A 441 7.22 8.61 -14.38
C LEU A 441 8.35 7.66 -14.81
N LYS A 442 9.52 8.21 -15.18
CA LYS A 442 10.70 7.40 -15.50
C LYS A 442 11.18 6.59 -14.30
N LYS A 443 11.14 7.17 -13.10
CA LYS A 443 11.49 6.49 -11.86
C LYS A 443 10.44 5.43 -11.50
N LEU A 444 9.16 5.73 -11.65
CA LEU A 444 8.06 4.79 -11.41
C LEU A 444 8.23 3.52 -12.25
N ALA A 445 8.56 3.64 -13.53
CA ALA A 445 8.81 2.51 -14.43
C ALA A 445 9.91 1.54 -13.94
N GLN A 446 10.82 2.00 -13.06
CA GLN A 446 11.84 1.16 -12.44
C GLN A 446 11.37 0.61 -11.09
N VAL A 447 10.82 1.48 -10.24
CA VAL A 447 10.38 1.14 -8.87
C VAL A 447 9.21 0.15 -8.90
N GLU A 448 8.29 0.28 -9.86
CA GLU A 448 7.08 -0.54 -9.89
C GLU A 448 7.32 -2.01 -10.20
N LEU A 449 8.46 -2.33 -10.83
CA LEU A 449 8.84 -3.71 -11.13
C LEU A 449 9.11 -4.53 -9.85
N ASP A 450 9.57 -3.89 -8.77
CA ASP A 450 9.75 -4.55 -7.48
C ASP A 450 8.41 -4.94 -6.87
N HIS A 451 7.39 -4.08 -7.02
CA HIS A 451 6.05 -4.40 -6.58
C HIS A 451 5.41 -5.47 -7.47
N GLN A 452 5.63 -5.42 -8.79
CA GLN A 452 5.13 -6.42 -9.73
C GLN A 452 5.59 -7.83 -9.31
N VAL A 453 6.87 -8.03 -9.05
CA VAL A 453 7.39 -9.37 -8.71
C VAL A 453 6.85 -9.89 -7.38
N TRP A 454 6.54 -9.00 -6.42
CA TRP A 454 5.96 -9.37 -5.13
C TRP A 454 4.47 -9.63 -5.20
N ILE A 455 3.71 -8.76 -5.89
CA ILE A 455 2.27 -8.93 -6.06
C ILE A 455 1.94 -10.17 -6.90
N GLN A 456 2.85 -10.63 -7.77
CA GLN A 456 2.68 -11.87 -8.54
C GLN A 456 3.38 -13.08 -7.90
N SER A 457 3.95 -12.93 -6.70
CA SER A 457 4.76 -13.98 -6.08
C SER A 457 3.90 -15.12 -5.52
N ALA A 458 4.44 -16.35 -5.62
CA ALA A 458 3.86 -17.51 -4.97
C ALA A 458 3.79 -17.36 -3.43
N ALA A 459 4.75 -16.65 -2.83
CA ALA A 459 4.75 -16.37 -1.39
C ALA A 459 3.55 -15.51 -0.97
N ARG A 460 3.17 -14.50 -1.78
CA ARG A 460 1.97 -13.70 -1.56
C ARG A 460 0.72 -14.55 -1.74
N THR A 461 0.62 -15.32 -2.82
CA THR A 461 -0.54 -16.18 -3.10
C THR A 461 -0.76 -17.20 -1.98
N LEU A 462 0.31 -17.80 -1.44
CA LEU A 462 0.23 -18.73 -0.31
C LEU A 462 -0.49 -18.13 0.89
N VAL A 463 -0.25 -16.85 1.19
CA VAL A 463 -0.88 -16.13 2.29
C VAL A 463 -2.36 -15.85 1.99
N THR A 464 -2.67 -15.28 0.82
CA THR A 464 -4.07 -14.95 0.44
C THR A 464 -4.94 -16.20 0.31
N ASP A 465 -4.34 -17.35 -0.01
CA ASP A 465 -5.06 -18.60 -0.17
C ASP A 465 -5.41 -19.30 1.14
N ASN A 466 -4.58 -19.15 2.18
CA ASN A 466 -4.57 -20.08 3.30
C ASN A 466 -4.58 -19.44 4.69
N ASP A 467 -4.17 -18.18 4.83
CA ASP A 467 -4.05 -17.54 6.16
C ASP A 467 -5.39 -16.96 6.65
N CYS A 468 -6.44 -16.97 5.83
CA CYS A 468 -7.78 -16.49 6.18
C CYS A 468 -8.85 -17.53 5.80
N SER A 469 -9.50 -18.13 6.80
CA SER A 469 -10.60 -19.07 6.61
C SER A 469 -11.86 -18.41 6.05
N GLN A 470 -12.52 -19.09 5.12
CA GLN A 470 -13.82 -18.66 4.58
C GLN A 470 -15.01 -18.97 5.50
N GLN A 471 -14.74 -19.61 6.65
CA GLN A 471 -15.74 -20.03 7.64
C GLN A 471 -15.78 -19.13 8.88
N VAL A 472 -14.76 -18.28 9.06
CA VAL A 472 -14.60 -17.42 10.24
C VAL A 472 -14.79 -15.98 9.80
N ARG A 473 -15.77 -15.28 10.39
CA ARG A 473 -16.09 -13.90 10.02
C ARG A 473 -14.92 -12.94 10.27
N MET A 474 -14.17 -13.14 11.35
CA MET A 474 -13.00 -12.31 11.69
C MET A 474 -11.89 -12.44 10.65
N ASP A 475 -11.66 -13.65 10.13
CA ASP A 475 -10.72 -13.89 9.03
C ASP A 475 -11.11 -13.13 7.76
N GLY A 476 -12.40 -12.85 7.57
CA GLY A 476 -12.87 -11.97 6.50
C GLY A 476 -12.38 -10.53 6.61
N LEU A 477 -12.36 -9.97 7.82
CA LEU A 477 -11.81 -8.64 8.08
C LEU A 477 -10.28 -8.62 7.90
N HIS A 478 -9.60 -9.67 8.38
CA HIS A 478 -8.17 -9.83 8.19
C HIS A 478 -7.80 -9.95 6.72
N PHE A 479 -8.56 -10.73 5.94
CA PHE A 479 -8.40 -10.84 4.49
C PHE A 479 -8.56 -9.49 3.81
N ALA A 480 -9.60 -8.73 4.14
CA ALA A 480 -9.81 -7.40 3.56
C ALA A 480 -8.67 -6.43 3.90
N SER A 481 -8.17 -6.45 5.14
CA SER A 481 -7.02 -5.64 5.53
C SER A 481 -5.75 -6.03 4.76
N LEU A 482 -5.50 -7.32 4.63
CA LEU A 482 -4.35 -7.86 3.91
C LEU A 482 -4.39 -7.44 2.43
N VAL A 483 -5.55 -7.60 1.78
CA VAL A 483 -5.77 -7.17 0.39
C VAL A 483 -5.54 -5.65 0.25
N ALA A 484 -6.05 -4.84 1.19
CA ALA A 484 -5.80 -3.40 1.17
C ALA A 484 -4.29 -3.06 1.27
N ASP A 485 -3.55 -3.74 2.15
CA ASP A 485 -2.12 -3.51 2.34
C ASP A 485 -1.32 -3.88 1.07
N ILE A 486 -1.60 -5.04 0.44
CA ILE A 486 -0.88 -5.49 -0.77
C ILE A 486 -1.27 -4.73 -2.05
N THR A 487 -2.48 -4.17 -2.10
CA THR A 487 -2.97 -3.39 -3.24
C THR A 487 -2.83 -1.88 -3.05
N ASN A 488 -2.12 -1.44 -1.99
CA ASN A 488 -1.95 -0.02 -1.69
C ASN A 488 -1.42 0.76 -2.91
N GLY A 489 -2.05 1.89 -3.23
CA GLY A 489 -1.76 2.70 -4.41
C GLY A 489 -2.35 2.17 -5.73
N GLY A 490 -2.81 0.92 -5.78
CA GLY A 490 -3.41 0.29 -6.95
C GLY A 490 -2.50 0.25 -8.18
N ALA A 491 -3.13 0.16 -9.35
CA ALA A 491 -2.48 0.34 -10.63
C ALA A 491 -2.15 1.83 -10.86
N MET A 492 -0.88 2.15 -11.05
CA MET A 492 -0.42 3.52 -11.32
C MET A 492 -0.12 3.78 -12.80
N THR A 493 -0.09 2.72 -13.61
CA THR A 493 0.20 2.73 -15.05
C THR A 493 -0.72 1.74 -15.76
N ASP A 494 -0.94 1.91 -17.07
CA ASP A 494 -1.73 0.96 -17.87
C ASP A 494 -1.14 -0.45 -17.82
N LYS A 495 0.20 -0.56 -17.83
CA LYS A 495 0.90 -1.83 -17.65
C LYS A 495 0.67 -2.42 -16.25
N GLY A 496 0.69 -1.56 -15.23
CA GLY A 496 0.37 -1.96 -13.87
C GLY A 496 -1.04 -2.54 -13.75
N LEU A 497 -2.01 -1.99 -14.48
CA LEU A 497 -3.40 -2.45 -14.49
C LEU A 497 -3.52 -3.91 -14.95
N GLU A 498 -2.69 -4.36 -15.89
CA GLU A 498 -2.66 -5.75 -16.34
C GLU A 498 -2.37 -6.73 -15.19
N TRP A 499 -1.56 -6.34 -14.20
CA TRP A 499 -1.20 -7.21 -13.06
C TRP A 499 -2.34 -7.40 -12.07
N TYR A 500 -3.28 -6.45 -12.02
CA TYR A 500 -4.46 -6.51 -11.16
C TYR A 500 -5.67 -7.11 -11.87
N GLY A 501 -5.56 -7.48 -13.15
CA GLY A 501 -6.68 -7.98 -13.96
C GLY A 501 -7.44 -9.11 -13.27
N ASP A 502 -6.72 -10.14 -12.81
CA ASP A 502 -7.33 -11.29 -12.14
C ASP A 502 -8.01 -10.90 -10.81
N PHE A 503 -7.52 -9.86 -10.13
CA PHE A 503 -8.04 -9.43 -8.83
C PHE A 503 -9.40 -8.75 -8.92
N LEU A 504 -9.71 -8.22 -10.10
CA LEU A 504 -10.94 -7.53 -10.44
C LEU A 504 -12.00 -8.46 -11.02
N THR A 505 -11.71 -9.76 -11.14
CA THR A 505 -12.69 -10.73 -11.66
C THR A 505 -13.92 -10.79 -10.75
N ASP A 506 -15.10 -10.83 -11.34
CA ASP A 506 -16.39 -10.88 -10.62
C ASP A 506 -16.70 -12.28 -10.05
N ASP A 507 -15.82 -13.27 -10.17
CA ASP A 507 -16.04 -14.63 -9.69
C ASP A 507 -15.31 -14.86 -8.35
N PRO A 508 -16.02 -14.83 -7.20
CA PRO A 508 -15.39 -14.97 -5.89
C PRO A 508 -14.87 -16.39 -5.59
N GLU A 509 -15.27 -17.39 -6.38
CA GLU A 509 -14.72 -18.75 -6.30
C GLU A 509 -13.28 -18.80 -6.86
N GLN A 510 -12.89 -17.85 -7.71
CA GLN A 510 -11.50 -17.70 -8.13
C GLN A 510 -10.69 -17.08 -7.00
N LYS A 511 -9.71 -17.82 -6.48
CA LYS A 511 -8.92 -17.37 -5.33
C LYS A 511 -8.19 -16.04 -5.55
N GLU A 512 -7.72 -15.80 -6.78
CA GLU A 512 -7.04 -14.56 -7.16
C GLU A 512 -8.02 -13.40 -7.38
N ALA A 513 -9.35 -13.56 -7.30
CA ALA A 513 -10.32 -12.47 -7.31
C ALA A 513 -10.32 -11.68 -5.99
N LEU A 514 -9.14 -11.20 -5.58
CA LEU A 514 -8.85 -10.69 -4.25
C LEU A 514 -9.75 -9.52 -3.85
N LEU A 515 -10.02 -8.58 -4.76
CA LEU A 515 -10.84 -7.41 -4.46
C LEU A 515 -12.32 -7.78 -4.30
N THR A 516 -12.83 -8.66 -5.16
CA THR A 516 -14.19 -9.20 -5.07
C THR A 516 -14.36 -10.02 -3.79
N ARG A 517 -13.41 -10.90 -3.48
CA ARG A 517 -13.41 -11.68 -2.23
C ARG A 517 -13.34 -10.79 -1.00
N ALA A 518 -12.49 -9.75 -1.00
CA ALA A 518 -12.41 -8.80 0.11
C ALA A 518 -13.72 -8.03 0.32
N LEU A 519 -14.39 -7.60 -0.77
CA LEU A 519 -15.70 -6.96 -0.72
C LEU A 519 -16.76 -7.88 -0.10
N LEU A 520 -16.70 -9.18 -0.41
CA LEU A 520 -17.57 -10.21 0.14
C LEU A 520 -17.06 -10.76 1.48
N GLY A 521 -16.11 -10.11 2.15
CA GLY A 521 -15.55 -10.57 3.42
C GLY A 521 -14.93 -11.96 3.37
N ASN A 522 -14.58 -12.48 2.19
CA ASN A 522 -14.00 -13.79 1.95
C ASN A 522 -14.78 -14.91 2.65
N GLN A 523 -16.12 -14.93 2.56
CA GLN A 523 -16.95 -15.95 3.22
C GLN A 523 -17.70 -16.82 2.21
N ASP A 524 -17.71 -18.14 2.43
CA ASP A 524 -18.42 -19.12 1.57
C ASP A 524 -19.89 -18.78 1.36
N ALA A 525 -20.56 -18.33 2.43
CA ALA A 525 -21.97 -17.97 2.38
C ALA A 525 -22.22 -16.78 1.44
N PHE A 526 -21.30 -15.81 1.40
CA PHE A 526 -21.41 -14.63 0.56
C PHE A 526 -21.00 -14.92 -0.89
N HIS A 527 -19.99 -15.76 -1.10
CA HIS A 527 -19.59 -16.22 -2.43
C HIS A 527 -20.75 -16.93 -3.15
N LYS A 528 -21.40 -17.89 -2.47
CA LYS A 528 -22.56 -18.63 -3.02
C LYS A 528 -23.78 -17.75 -3.27
N ALA A 529 -23.95 -16.67 -2.51
CA ALA A 529 -25.05 -15.74 -2.66
C ALA A 529 -24.82 -14.72 -3.80
N PHE A 530 -23.57 -14.52 -4.22
CA PHE A 530 -23.17 -13.54 -5.21
C PHE A 530 -23.48 -14.02 -6.64
N LYS A 531 -24.04 -13.13 -7.47
CA LYS A 531 -24.26 -13.31 -8.90
C LYS A 531 -23.66 -12.12 -9.66
N ALA A 532 -22.58 -12.40 -10.40
CA ALA A 532 -21.77 -11.42 -11.14
C ALA A 532 -22.54 -10.36 -11.95
N THR A 533 -23.74 -10.68 -12.45
CA THR A 533 -24.47 -9.82 -13.40
C THR A 533 -24.92 -8.43 -12.88
N LYS A 534 -24.79 -8.10 -11.59
CA LYS A 534 -25.25 -6.78 -11.04
C LYS A 534 -24.44 -6.26 -9.84
N LEU A 535 -23.14 -6.04 -9.97
CA LEU A 535 -22.26 -5.55 -8.89
C LEU A 535 -22.88 -4.44 -8.00
N HIS A 536 -23.47 -3.39 -8.60
CA HIS A 536 -24.18 -2.33 -7.87
C HIS A 536 -25.40 -2.86 -7.07
N LYS A 537 -26.24 -3.69 -7.69
CA LYS A 537 -27.51 -4.15 -7.09
C LYS A 537 -27.24 -5.17 -5.99
N GLU A 538 -26.18 -5.95 -6.16
CA GLU A 538 -25.72 -6.94 -5.19
C GLU A 538 -25.02 -6.30 -4.00
N ALA A 539 -24.19 -5.27 -4.19
CA ALA A 539 -23.63 -4.52 -3.08
C ALA A 539 -24.73 -3.98 -2.13
N LYS A 540 -25.82 -3.41 -2.68
CA LYS A 540 -26.99 -3.00 -1.88
C LYS A 540 -27.70 -4.16 -1.17
N ASN A 541 -27.81 -5.32 -1.81
CA ASN A 541 -28.40 -6.51 -1.20
C ASN A 541 -27.49 -7.12 -0.11
N LEU A 542 -26.16 -7.06 -0.28
CA LEU A 542 -25.17 -7.44 0.73
C LEU A 542 -25.27 -6.52 1.95
N PHE A 543 -25.33 -5.20 1.77
CA PHE A 543 -25.58 -4.26 2.88
C PHE A 543 -26.87 -4.61 3.63
N LYS A 544 -27.94 -4.94 2.91
CA LYS A 544 -29.20 -5.40 3.52
C LYS A 544 -29.04 -6.73 4.26
N LEU A 545 -28.30 -7.69 3.71
CA LEU A 545 -28.01 -8.98 4.35
C LEU A 545 -27.16 -8.81 5.63
N PHE A 546 -26.22 -7.86 5.63
CA PHE A 546 -25.47 -7.47 6.83
C PHE A 546 -26.39 -6.88 7.89
N GLU A 547 -27.30 -5.97 7.52
CA GLU A 547 -28.32 -5.42 8.42
C GLU A 547 -29.25 -6.50 8.97
N ASP A 548 -29.75 -7.40 8.13
CA ASP A 548 -30.69 -8.45 8.53
C ASP A 548 -29.99 -9.52 9.40
N SER A 549 -28.73 -9.85 9.11
CA SER A 549 -27.89 -10.72 9.96
C SER A 549 -27.57 -10.08 11.31
N SER A 550 -27.43 -8.76 11.36
CA SER A 550 -27.22 -8.02 12.61
C SER A 550 -28.47 -8.02 13.49
N LYS A 551 -29.66 -7.93 12.88
CA LYS A 551 -30.97 -7.97 13.56
C LYS A 551 -31.34 -9.38 14.03
N ALA A 552 -30.97 -10.43 13.28
CA ALA A 552 -31.19 -11.82 13.68
C ALA A 552 -30.36 -12.25 14.91
N ALA A 553 -29.31 -11.49 15.25
CA ALA A 553 -28.44 -11.75 16.38
C ALA A 553 -28.95 -11.13 17.70
N ASP A 554 -30.04 -10.36 17.72
CA ASP A 554 -30.61 -9.73 18.93
C ASP A 554 -31.15 -10.75 19.97
N GLY A 555 -31.13 -12.04 19.67
CA GLY A 555 -31.29 -13.12 20.65
C GLY A 555 -29.93 -13.67 21.11
N GLN A 556 -29.35 -13.07 22.16
CA GLN A 556 -28.05 -13.39 22.81
C GLN A 556 -26.79 -12.86 22.10
N LEU A 557 -26.50 -11.58 22.32
CA LEU A 557 -25.26 -10.94 21.89
C LEU A 557 -24.17 -11.07 22.98
N LYS A 558 -23.03 -11.67 22.63
CA LYS A 558 -21.82 -11.71 23.47
C LYS A 558 -20.88 -10.54 23.11
N ALA A 559 -19.73 -10.47 23.79
CA ALA A 559 -18.81 -9.33 23.87
C ALA A 559 -18.16 -8.87 22.54
N ASP A 560 -18.37 -9.61 21.45
CA ASP A 560 -17.85 -9.41 20.09
C ASP A 560 -18.37 -8.13 19.41
N GLN A 561 -19.49 -7.57 19.85
CA GLN A 561 -20.07 -6.37 19.22
C GLN A 561 -19.54 -5.02 19.71
N ARG A 562 -18.72 -4.97 20.78
CA ARG A 562 -18.03 -3.72 21.15
C ARG A 562 -16.95 -3.34 20.13
N LEU A 563 -16.40 -4.32 19.40
CA LEU A 563 -15.39 -4.12 18.35
C LEU A 563 -15.97 -3.52 17.07
N LEU A 564 -17.21 -3.86 16.69
CA LEU A 564 -17.87 -3.27 15.52
C LEU A 564 -18.18 -1.77 15.71
N LYS A 565 -18.35 -1.30 16.95
CA LYS A 565 -18.44 0.15 17.26
C LYS A 565 -17.11 0.89 17.21
N ALA A 566 -15.97 0.19 17.18
CA ALA A 566 -14.64 0.79 17.12
C ALA A 566 -14.16 1.06 15.69
N PHE A 567 -14.90 0.62 14.66
CA PHE A 567 -14.64 0.97 13.27
C PHE A 567 -15.46 2.22 12.88
N PRO A 568 -14.84 3.40 12.68
CA PRO A 568 -15.57 4.60 12.31
C PRO A 568 -15.84 4.59 10.80
N PHE A 569 -16.80 3.79 10.35
CA PHE A 569 -17.43 4.07 9.07
C PHE A 569 -18.43 5.22 9.32
N THR A 570 -18.03 6.43 8.91
CA THR A 570 -18.75 7.72 8.98
C THR A 570 -18.56 8.58 10.24
N THR A 571 -17.52 9.43 10.22
CA THR A 571 -17.65 10.81 10.72
C THR A 571 -17.17 11.76 9.64
N ARG A 572 -18.10 12.58 9.11
CA ARG A 572 -17.77 13.70 8.22
C ARG A 572 -16.78 14.63 8.93
N PRO A 573 -15.72 15.14 8.29
CA PRO A 573 -15.01 16.29 8.83
C PRO A 573 -15.95 17.49 8.78
N SER A 574 -16.35 18.01 9.93
CA SER A 574 -16.97 19.31 10.03
C SER A 574 -15.95 20.37 9.64
N LEU A 575 -16.01 20.85 8.40
CA LEU A 575 -15.39 22.12 7.99
C LEU A 575 -16.08 23.26 8.75
N ARG A 576 -15.44 23.74 9.82
CA ARG A 576 -15.68 25.09 10.32
C ARG A 576 -14.62 25.99 9.68
N CYS A 577 -15.05 26.87 8.79
CA CYS A 577 -14.25 28.04 8.42
C CYS A 577 -14.19 29.00 9.62
N PRO A 578 -13.03 29.57 9.96
CA PRO A 578 -12.97 30.79 10.77
C PRO A 578 -13.26 32.03 9.90
N PRO A 579 -13.63 33.17 10.51
CA PRO A 579 -14.08 34.39 9.82
C PRO A 579 -13.03 35.02 8.90
#